data_AF-A0AAU8BJZ0-F1
#
_entry.id   AF-A0AAU8BJZ0-F1
#
_cell.length_a   1.000
_cell.length_b   1.000
_cell.length_c   1.000
_cell.angle_alpha   90.00
_cell.angle_beta   90.00
_cell.angle_gamma   90.00
#
_symmetry.space_group_name_H-M   'P 1'
#
loop_
_entity.id
_entity.type
_entity.pdbx_description
1 polymer ?
#
loop_
_entity_poly.entity_id
_entity_poly.type
_entity_poly.pdbx_seq_one_letter_code
_entity_poly.pdbx_strand_id
1 'polypeptide(L)'
;MIVIPMAGMSSRFFKAGYDKPKYMLMAHGKTLFDHAVESFSLYFKSEHFLFIVRNVYDTPAFVEQQANTLGISNFDIVILNDETRGQAETVTLGLEKWKASQQSSKDQTLTIFNIDTFRPNFEFPDLNTLGDGYLEVFRGKGDNWSFAKPISDDSTEVVQTAEKNPISDLCCTGLYHFHSLEQYLEAYYHYLTKPQEQWEKGELYVAPLYNELIQASRKIHYHLIPREEVIFCGVPSEYSDFLKHDA
;
A
#
# COMPACT_ATOMS: atom_id res chain seq x y z
N MET A 1 -10.86 -6.59 3.14
CA MET A 1 -9.55 -6.79 3.81
C MET A 1 -8.60 -5.65 3.48
N ILE A 2 -7.88 -5.16 4.50
CA ILE A 2 -6.79 -4.18 4.37
C ILE A 2 -5.45 -4.91 4.58
N VAL A 3 -4.51 -4.73 3.66
CA VAL A 3 -3.21 -5.43 3.65
C VAL A 3 -2.09 -4.40 3.77
N ILE A 4 -1.25 -4.60 4.77
CA ILE A 4 -0.11 -3.72 5.07
C ILE A 4 1.20 -4.49 4.83
N PRO A 5 1.77 -4.44 3.61
CA PRO A 5 3.10 -5.00 3.34
C PRO A 5 4.18 -4.10 3.93
N MET A 6 4.92 -4.63 4.91
CA MET A 6 5.99 -3.93 5.63
C MET A 6 7.25 -4.80 5.77
N ALA A 7 7.54 -5.60 4.75
CA ALA A 7 8.72 -6.46 4.66
C ALA A 7 10.02 -5.74 4.20
N GLY A 8 9.97 -4.41 4.02
CA GLY A 8 11.11 -3.60 3.56
C GLY A 8 12.20 -3.36 4.62
N MET A 9 13.40 -2.99 4.17
CA MET A 9 14.61 -2.93 5.00
C MET A 9 14.89 -1.62 5.73
N SER A 10 14.08 -0.56 5.54
CA SER A 10 14.36 0.77 6.13
C SER A 10 15.77 1.32 5.86
N SER A 11 16.44 0.90 4.77
CA SER A 11 17.87 1.15 4.53
C SER A 11 18.25 2.63 4.50
N ARG A 12 17.35 3.52 4.08
CA ARG A 12 17.57 4.98 4.12
C ARG A 12 17.66 5.52 5.55
N PHE A 13 16.87 4.97 6.47
CA PHE A 13 16.91 5.33 7.89
C PHE A 13 18.18 4.80 8.56
N PHE A 14 18.55 3.53 8.34
CA PHE A 14 19.83 3.02 8.87
C PHE A 14 21.04 3.84 8.37
N LYS A 15 21.06 4.23 7.09
CA LYS A 15 22.11 5.13 6.55
C LYS A 15 22.10 6.53 7.17
N ALA A 16 20.95 7.00 7.62
CA ALA A 16 20.81 8.29 8.31
C ALA A 16 21.15 8.22 9.82
N GLY A 17 21.50 7.03 10.34
CA GLY A 17 21.97 6.84 11.72
C GLY A 17 20.89 6.34 12.69
N TYR A 18 19.70 5.97 12.22
CA TYR A 18 18.70 5.31 13.07
C TYR A 18 19.10 3.85 13.31
N ASP A 19 18.80 3.32 14.50
CA ASP A 19 19.15 1.96 14.95
C ASP A 19 17.99 0.97 14.88
N LYS A 20 16.78 1.47 14.56
CA LYS A 20 15.54 0.68 14.44
C LYS A 20 14.93 0.80 13.04
N PRO A 21 14.12 -0.18 12.62
CA PRO A 21 13.26 -0.03 11.44
C PRO A 21 12.34 1.20 11.57
N LYS A 22 12.05 1.86 10.45
CA LYS A 22 11.32 3.14 10.43
C LYS A 22 9.95 3.07 11.12
N TYR A 23 9.22 1.98 10.94
CA TYR A 23 7.88 1.79 11.52
C TYR A 23 7.89 1.73 13.06
N MET A 24 9.05 1.49 13.68
CA MET A 24 9.22 1.53 15.15
C MET A 24 9.69 2.89 15.67
N LEU A 25 9.97 3.86 14.79
CA LEU A 25 10.38 5.21 15.22
C LEU A 25 9.19 5.98 15.79
N MET A 26 9.46 6.84 16.77
CA MET A 26 8.44 7.59 17.50
C MET A 26 8.30 9.01 16.94
N ALA A 27 7.06 9.43 16.68
CA ALA A 27 6.70 10.82 16.40
C ALA A 27 5.41 11.15 17.13
N HIS A 28 5.35 12.33 17.77
CA HIS A 28 4.11 12.82 18.42
C HIS A 28 3.47 11.83 19.42
N GLY A 29 4.31 11.11 20.16
CA GLY A 29 3.87 10.15 21.17
C GLY A 29 3.41 8.79 20.64
N LYS A 30 3.49 8.54 19.32
CA LYS A 30 3.11 7.26 18.68
C LYS A 30 4.22 6.75 17.76
N THR A 31 4.19 5.47 17.41
CA THR A 31 5.11 4.92 16.40
C THR A 31 4.66 5.31 14.99
N LEU A 32 5.57 5.30 14.01
CA LEU A 32 5.16 5.50 12.60
C LEU A 32 4.22 4.38 12.10
N PHE A 33 4.33 3.17 12.68
CA PHE A 33 3.33 2.13 12.48
C PHE A 33 1.93 2.59 12.91
N ASP A 34 1.81 3.14 14.12
CA ASP A 34 0.52 3.60 14.65
C ASP A 34 -0.06 4.70 13.76
N HIS A 35 0.75 5.70 13.37
CA HIS A 35 0.30 6.79 12.48
C HIS A 35 -0.23 6.27 11.14
N ALA A 36 0.44 5.27 10.54
CA ALA A 36 -0.01 4.68 9.29
C ALA A 36 -1.29 3.85 9.46
N VAL A 37 -1.36 3.01 10.49
CA VAL A 37 -2.48 2.07 10.68
C VAL A 37 -3.73 2.77 11.23
N GLU A 38 -3.58 3.81 12.05
CA GLU A 38 -4.69 4.64 12.56
C GLU A 38 -5.43 5.40 11.45
N SER A 39 -4.85 5.52 10.26
CA SER A 39 -5.56 5.94 9.05
C SER A 39 -6.89 5.20 8.90
N PHE A 40 -6.90 3.89 9.19
CA PHE A 40 -8.06 3.01 9.06
C PHE A 40 -8.82 2.78 10.38
N SER A 41 -8.72 3.69 11.35
CA SER A 41 -9.34 3.53 12.67
C SER A 41 -10.85 3.27 12.63
N LEU A 42 -11.56 3.83 11.64
CA LEU A 42 -12.99 3.57 11.40
C LEU A 42 -13.31 2.10 11.08
N TYR A 43 -12.32 1.33 10.63
CA TYR A 43 -12.45 -0.04 10.16
C TYR A 43 -11.89 -1.09 11.12
N PHE A 44 -11.30 -0.69 12.24
CA PHE A 44 -10.68 -1.61 13.21
C PHE A 44 -11.62 -2.68 13.76
N LYS A 45 -12.93 -2.46 13.71
CA LYS A 45 -13.95 -3.39 14.21
C LYS A 45 -14.69 -4.17 13.12
N SER A 46 -14.56 -3.77 11.86
CA SER A 46 -15.36 -4.31 10.75
C SER A 46 -14.52 -5.00 9.67
N GLU A 47 -13.28 -4.55 9.46
CA GLU A 47 -12.40 -5.10 8.42
C GLU A 47 -11.36 -6.06 9.00
N HIS A 48 -10.97 -7.03 8.16
CA HIS A 48 -9.82 -7.87 8.41
C HIS A 48 -8.54 -7.13 7.99
N PHE A 49 -7.56 -7.05 8.89
CA PHE A 49 -6.21 -6.55 8.59
C PHE A 49 -5.18 -7.67 8.40
N LEU A 50 -4.43 -7.67 7.30
CA LEU A 50 -3.32 -8.59 7.09
C LEU A 50 -2.00 -7.82 7.11
N PHE A 51 -1.18 -8.07 8.11
CA PHE A 51 0.16 -7.49 8.20
C PHE A 51 1.17 -8.48 7.63
N ILE A 52 1.93 -8.05 6.61
CA ILE A 52 2.94 -8.90 5.98
C ILE A 52 4.32 -8.36 6.36
N VAL A 53 5.00 -9.11 7.21
CA VAL A 53 6.23 -8.69 7.89
C VAL A 53 7.38 -9.64 7.56
N ARG A 54 8.60 -9.22 7.89
CA ARG A 54 9.75 -10.13 8.03
C ARG A 54 10.05 -10.35 9.51
N ASN A 55 10.61 -11.51 9.85
CA ASN A 55 11.06 -11.78 11.22
C ASN A 55 12.44 -11.15 11.48
N VAL A 56 12.47 -9.83 11.50
CA VAL A 56 13.65 -9.01 11.83
C VAL A 56 13.26 -8.04 12.93
N TYR A 57 14.17 -7.71 13.85
CA TYR A 57 13.93 -6.76 14.95
C TYR A 57 12.68 -7.06 15.79
N ASP A 58 12.29 -8.33 15.92
CA ASP A 58 11.06 -8.75 16.63
C ASP A 58 9.77 -8.10 16.08
N THR A 59 9.77 -7.78 14.77
CA THR A 59 8.65 -7.11 14.11
C THR A 59 7.31 -7.84 14.26
N PRO A 60 7.22 -9.18 14.19
CA PRO A 60 5.95 -9.87 14.41
C PRO A 60 5.34 -9.57 15.79
N ALA A 61 6.13 -9.64 16.86
CA ALA A 61 5.67 -9.34 18.21
C ALA A 61 5.30 -7.85 18.38
N PHE A 62 6.11 -6.95 17.79
CA PHE A 62 5.80 -5.51 17.76
C PHE A 62 4.46 -5.24 17.08
N VAL A 63 4.21 -5.80 15.89
CA VAL A 63 2.96 -5.60 15.14
C VAL A 63 1.77 -6.18 15.91
N GLU A 64 1.91 -7.37 16.49
CA GLU A 64 0.86 -7.97 17.33
C GLU A 64 0.51 -7.07 18.52
N GLN A 65 1.51 -6.57 19.24
CA GLN A 65 1.31 -5.66 20.37
C GLN A 65 0.59 -4.36 19.94
N GLN A 66 1.05 -3.74 18.84
CA GLN A 66 0.49 -2.47 18.38
C GLN A 66 -0.91 -2.64 17.80
N ALA A 67 -1.16 -3.66 16.99
CA ALA A 67 -2.50 -3.96 16.46
C ALA A 67 -3.52 -4.19 17.60
N ASN A 68 -3.12 -4.92 18.65
CA ASN A 68 -3.94 -5.09 19.85
C ASN A 68 -4.15 -3.78 20.62
N THR A 69 -3.12 -2.96 20.77
CA THR A 69 -3.17 -1.65 21.46
C THR A 69 -4.10 -0.66 20.75
N LEU A 70 -4.05 -0.64 19.41
CA LEU A 70 -4.95 0.13 18.54
C LEU A 70 -6.40 -0.40 18.56
N GLY A 71 -6.60 -1.62 19.06
CA GLY A 71 -7.91 -2.24 19.18
C GLY A 71 -8.44 -2.85 17.88
N ILE A 72 -7.56 -3.31 16.98
CA ILE A 72 -7.95 -4.04 15.78
C ILE A 72 -8.52 -5.40 16.20
N SER A 73 -9.79 -5.67 15.90
CA SER A 73 -10.47 -6.87 16.40
C SER A 73 -10.23 -8.13 15.56
N ASN A 74 -9.78 -7.98 14.32
CA ASN A 74 -9.57 -9.08 13.40
C ASN A 74 -8.35 -8.81 12.52
N PHE A 75 -7.24 -9.48 12.82
CA PHE A 75 -6.03 -9.38 12.02
C PHE A 75 -5.24 -10.69 12.00
N ASP A 76 -4.50 -10.87 10.92
CA ASP A 76 -3.50 -11.93 10.75
C ASP A 76 -2.12 -11.30 10.51
N ILE A 77 -1.06 -11.97 10.98
CA ILE A 77 0.33 -11.61 10.70
C ILE A 77 0.97 -12.72 9.89
N VAL A 78 1.38 -12.40 8.66
CA VAL A 78 2.13 -13.33 7.81
C VAL A 78 3.60 -12.95 7.79
N ILE A 79 4.43 -13.93 8.13
CA ILE A 79 5.88 -13.78 8.20
C ILE A 79 6.51 -14.30 6.91
N LEU A 80 7.27 -13.43 6.24
CA LEU A 80 8.17 -13.77 5.13
C LEU A 80 9.60 -13.95 5.66
N ASN A 81 10.30 -14.93 5.12
CA ASN A 81 11.68 -15.25 5.55
C ASN A 81 12.71 -14.42 4.78
N ASP A 82 12.43 -14.17 3.50
CA ASP A 82 13.36 -13.55 2.57
C ASP A 82 12.92 -12.15 2.13
N GLU A 83 13.86 -11.41 1.56
CA GLU A 83 13.54 -10.17 0.84
C GLU A 83 12.73 -10.49 -0.41
N THR A 84 11.79 -9.60 -0.72
CA THR A 84 11.01 -9.67 -1.96
C THR A 84 11.54 -8.65 -2.96
N ARG A 85 11.23 -8.87 -4.22
CA ARG A 85 11.52 -7.99 -5.35
C ARG A 85 10.69 -6.71 -5.33
N GLY A 86 9.78 -6.52 -4.37
CA GLY A 86 8.94 -5.33 -4.26
C GLY A 86 7.65 -5.58 -3.50
N GLN A 87 6.85 -4.50 -3.33
CA GLN A 87 5.60 -4.51 -2.59
C GLN A 87 4.58 -5.48 -3.20
N ALA A 88 4.49 -5.56 -4.53
CA ALA A 88 3.57 -6.48 -5.20
C ALA A 88 3.90 -7.95 -4.86
N GLU A 89 5.18 -8.32 -4.88
CA GLU A 89 5.57 -9.67 -4.48
C GLU A 89 5.34 -9.92 -2.98
N THR A 90 5.60 -8.94 -2.11
CA THR A 90 5.28 -9.04 -0.67
C THR A 90 3.80 -9.37 -0.46
N VAL A 91 2.91 -8.62 -1.13
CA VAL A 91 1.46 -8.83 -1.01
C VAL A 91 1.08 -10.21 -1.55
N THR A 92 1.54 -10.61 -2.74
CA THR A 92 1.24 -11.93 -3.31
C THR A 92 1.66 -13.05 -2.37
N LEU A 93 2.93 -13.09 -1.92
CA LEU A 93 3.43 -14.13 -1.02
C LEU A 93 2.69 -14.14 0.32
N GLY A 94 2.33 -12.96 0.82
CA GLY A 94 1.55 -12.82 2.05
C GLY A 94 0.14 -13.41 1.92
N LEU A 95 -0.56 -13.06 0.84
CA LEU A 95 -1.89 -13.56 0.52
C LEU A 95 -1.90 -15.07 0.30
N GLU A 96 -0.90 -15.63 -0.38
CA GLU A 96 -0.81 -17.08 -0.60
C GLU A 96 -0.62 -17.86 0.70
N LYS A 97 0.31 -17.41 1.55
CA LYS A 97 0.50 -18.01 2.88
C LYS A 97 -0.75 -17.86 3.74
N TRP A 98 -1.40 -16.70 3.70
CA TRP A 98 -2.66 -16.46 4.41
C TRP A 98 -3.72 -17.44 3.93
N LYS A 99 -4.00 -17.52 2.62
CA LYS A 99 -4.98 -18.45 2.03
C LYS A 99 -4.72 -19.90 2.41
N ALA A 100 -3.46 -20.33 2.38
CA ALA A 100 -3.07 -21.70 2.77
C ALA A 100 -3.34 -22.02 4.25
N SER A 101 -3.40 -21.01 5.12
CA SER A 101 -3.73 -21.16 6.54
C SER A 101 -5.23 -21.16 6.84
N GLN A 102 -6.07 -20.72 5.89
CA GLN A 102 -7.51 -20.62 6.06
C GLN A 102 -8.21 -21.96 5.73
N GLN A 103 -9.16 -22.39 6.57
CA GLN A 103 -9.99 -23.57 6.28
C GLN A 103 -10.90 -23.39 5.06
N SER A 104 -11.32 -22.15 4.82
CA SER A 104 -12.03 -21.70 3.62
C SER A 104 -11.70 -20.22 3.45
N SER A 105 -11.15 -19.85 2.28
CA SER A 105 -11.00 -18.45 1.90
C SER A 105 -12.07 -18.13 0.85
N LYS A 106 -13.03 -17.28 1.23
CA LYS A 106 -13.91 -16.64 0.24
C LYS A 106 -13.14 -15.48 -0.39
N ASP A 107 -13.33 -15.28 -1.69
CA ASP A 107 -12.82 -14.09 -2.35
C ASP A 107 -13.46 -12.84 -1.72
N GLN A 108 -12.67 -11.78 -1.58
CA GLN A 108 -13.01 -10.56 -0.86
C GLN A 108 -12.27 -9.37 -1.45
N THR A 109 -12.78 -8.17 -1.21
CA THR A 109 -12.11 -6.92 -1.60
C THR A 109 -10.74 -6.80 -0.92
N LEU A 110 -9.80 -6.23 -1.66
CA LEU A 110 -8.41 -6.08 -1.24
C LEU A 110 -8.01 -4.61 -1.31
N THR A 111 -7.61 -4.04 -0.17
CA THR A 111 -7.01 -2.70 -0.11
C THR A 111 -5.58 -2.83 0.39
N ILE A 112 -4.61 -2.41 -0.40
CA ILE A 112 -3.19 -2.43 -0.05
C ILE A 112 -2.79 -1.02 0.39
N PHE A 113 -2.09 -0.90 1.51
CA PHE A 113 -1.53 0.37 1.98
C PHE A 113 -0.13 0.17 2.57
N ASN A 114 0.78 1.10 2.31
CA ASN A 114 2.15 1.02 2.81
C ASN A 114 2.25 1.54 4.28
N ILE A 115 3.41 1.34 4.92
CA ILE A 115 3.67 1.82 6.29
C ILE A 115 4.34 3.21 6.34
N ASP A 116 4.45 3.86 5.18
CA ASP A 116 5.19 5.10 4.97
C ASP A 116 4.29 6.30 4.70
N THR A 117 2.99 6.06 4.56
CA THR A 117 1.96 7.05 4.26
C THR A 117 0.96 7.07 5.41
N PHE A 118 0.51 8.25 5.82
CA PHE A 118 -0.59 8.44 6.76
C PHE A 118 -1.76 9.08 6.02
N ARG A 119 -2.97 8.55 6.25
CA ARG A 119 -4.24 8.99 5.68
C ARG A 119 -5.25 9.19 6.81
N PRO A 120 -5.09 10.25 7.62
CA PRO A 120 -5.92 10.47 8.79
C PRO A 120 -7.41 10.46 8.44
N ASN A 121 -8.21 9.74 9.23
CA ASN A 121 -9.66 9.61 9.03
C ASN A 121 -10.02 9.06 7.63
N PHE A 122 -9.25 8.08 7.13
CA PHE A 122 -9.58 7.45 5.85
C PHE A 122 -11.00 6.87 5.90
N GLU A 123 -11.78 7.24 4.90
CA GLU A 123 -13.05 6.63 4.57
C GLU A 123 -12.98 6.12 3.14
N PHE A 124 -13.49 4.90 2.91
CA PHE A 124 -13.66 4.41 1.56
C PHE A 124 -14.57 5.36 0.77
N PRO A 125 -14.16 5.76 -0.44
CA PRO A 125 -15.09 6.43 -1.35
C PRO A 125 -16.23 5.49 -1.75
N ASP A 126 -17.25 6.00 -2.43
CA ASP A 126 -18.35 5.17 -2.92
C ASP A 126 -17.83 4.13 -3.94
N LEU A 127 -17.55 2.93 -3.44
CA LEU A 127 -16.96 1.83 -4.21
C LEU A 127 -17.85 1.40 -5.39
N ASN A 128 -19.16 1.67 -5.33
CA ASN A 128 -20.07 1.36 -6.45
C ASN A 128 -19.76 2.20 -7.70
N THR A 129 -19.05 3.33 -7.54
CA THR A 129 -18.66 4.23 -8.63
C THR A 129 -17.27 3.93 -9.20
N LEU A 130 -16.53 3.00 -8.59
CA LEU A 130 -15.10 2.80 -8.84
C LEU A 130 -14.76 1.46 -9.53
N GLY A 131 -15.78 0.78 -10.06
CA GLY A 131 -15.61 -0.37 -10.95
C GLY A 131 -14.88 -1.55 -10.30
N ASP A 132 -13.91 -2.10 -11.05
CA ASP A 132 -13.13 -3.28 -10.67
C ASP A 132 -11.93 -2.92 -9.75
N GLY A 133 -11.70 -1.65 -9.44
CA GLY A 133 -10.65 -1.21 -8.54
C GLY A 133 -10.29 0.26 -8.70
N TYR A 134 -9.60 0.82 -7.72
CA TYR A 134 -9.14 2.20 -7.81
C TYR A 134 -7.75 2.43 -7.23
N LEU A 135 -7.09 3.46 -7.76
CA LEU A 135 -5.89 4.05 -7.18
C LEU A 135 -6.25 5.35 -6.50
N GLU A 136 -5.86 5.52 -5.25
CA GLU A 136 -5.97 6.83 -4.63
C GLU A 136 -4.81 7.72 -5.07
N VAL A 137 -5.14 8.95 -5.45
CA VAL A 137 -4.19 9.91 -6.01
C VAL A 137 -4.36 11.29 -5.37
N PHE A 138 -3.30 12.08 -5.42
CA PHE A 138 -3.33 13.51 -5.14
C PHE A 138 -2.65 14.25 -6.30
N ARG A 139 -2.92 15.55 -6.46
CA ARG A 139 -2.18 16.37 -7.44
C ARG A 139 -0.79 16.68 -6.91
N GLY A 140 0.21 16.07 -7.52
CA GLY A 140 1.61 16.15 -7.09
C GLY A 140 2.53 16.71 -8.17
N LYS A 141 3.78 16.97 -7.78
CA LYS A 141 4.89 17.33 -8.69
C LYS A 141 6.09 16.45 -8.40
N GLY A 142 6.97 16.34 -9.39
CA GLY A 142 8.17 15.49 -9.35
C GLY A 142 7.97 14.20 -10.12
N ASP A 143 9.01 13.38 -10.15
CA ASP A 143 9.12 12.15 -10.95
C ASP A 143 9.27 10.89 -10.10
N ASN A 144 9.25 11.00 -8.77
CA ASN A 144 9.46 9.88 -7.83
C ASN A 144 8.16 9.23 -7.34
N TRP A 145 7.10 9.26 -8.16
CA TRP A 145 5.79 8.70 -7.83
C TRP A 145 5.39 7.58 -8.80
N SER A 146 4.41 6.78 -8.39
CA SER A 146 3.54 6.09 -9.35
C SER A 146 2.46 7.07 -9.83
N PHE A 147 2.12 7.01 -11.10
CA PHE A 147 1.16 7.93 -11.73
C PHE A 147 -0.02 7.16 -12.31
N ALA A 148 -1.22 7.76 -12.25
CA ALA A 148 -2.42 7.28 -12.93
C ALA A 148 -2.83 8.27 -14.01
N LYS A 149 -2.97 7.83 -15.26
CA LYS A 149 -3.40 8.67 -16.38
C LYS A 149 -4.90 8.47 -16.64
N PRO A 150 -5.71 9.53 -16.55
CA PRO A 150 -7.14 9.44 -16.82
C PRO A 150 -7.40 9.36 -18.33
N ILE A 151 -8.58 8.86 -18.72
CA ILE A 151 -9.02 8.86 -20.13
C ILE A 151 -9.27 10.27 -20.65
N SER A 152 -9.74 11.16 -19.77
CA SER A 152 -10.04 12.58 -20.02
C SER A 152 -10.07 13.35 -18.69
N ASP A 153 -10.01 14.69 -18.75
CA ASP A 153 -10.01 15.53 -17.54
C ASP A 153 -11.32 15.49 -16.73
N ASP A 154 -12.42 15.05 -17.35
CA ASP A 154 -13.76 14.97 -16.78
C ASP A 154 -14.18 13.56 -16.34
N SER A 155 -13.28 12.57 -16.44
CA SER A 155 -13.54 11.18 -16.07
C SER A 155 -12.55 10.68 -15.02
N THR A 156 -13.02 9.85 -14.11
CA THR A 156 -12.16 9.15 -13.14
C THR A 156 -11.55 7.88 -13.69
N GLU A 157 -11.94 7.43 -14.88
CA GLU A 157 -11.44 6.19 -15.48
C GLU A 157 -9.96 6.31 -15.88
N VAL A 158 -9.15 5.33 -15.47
CA VAL A 158 -7.70 5.26 -15.69
C VAL A 158 -7.41 4.40 -16.90
N VAL A 159 -6.61 4.93 -17.83
CA VAL A 159 -6.19 4.21 -19.05
C VAL A 159 -4.77 3.68 -18.98
N GLN A 160 -3.97 4.18 -18.04
CA GLN A 160 -2.58 3.76 -17.87
C GLN A 160 -2.09 4.12 -16.47
N THR A 161 -1.28 3.24 -15.88
CA THR A 161 -0.44 3.56 -14.74
C THR A 161 1.04 3.46 -15.13
N ALA A 162 1.91 4.19 -14.43
CA ALA A 162 3.35 4.07 -14.63
C ALA A 162 4.12 4.35 -13.33
N GLU A 163 5.25 3.69 -13.14
CA GLU A 163 6.15 3.93 -12.01
C GLU A 163 7.29 4.85 -12.43
N LYS A 164 7.52 5.94 -11.69
CA LYS A 164 8.63 6.90 -11.90
C LYS A 164 8.71 7.45 -13.33
N ASN A 165 7.56 7.51 -14.00
CA ASN A 165 7.41 8.07 -15.32
C ASN A 165 6.16 8.98 -15.30
N PRO A 166 6.33 10.32 -15.30
CA PRO A 166 5.25 11.27 -15.10
C PRO A 166 4.32 11.34 -16.34
N ILE A 167 3.37 10.41 -16.43
CA ILE A 167 2.35 10.34 -17.48
C ILE A 167 1.12 11.23 -17.20
N SER A 168 1.03 11.80 -16.00
CA SER A 168 0.00 12.74 -15.52
C SER A 168 0.52 13.50 -14.28
N ASP A 169 -0.29 14.39 -13.70
CA ASP A 169 -0.05 15.04 -12.39
C ASP A 169 -0.77 14.33 -11.22
N LEU A 170 -1.39 13.18 -11.47
CA LEU A 170 -2.09 12.37 -10.47
C LEU A 170 -1.13 11.32 -9.89
N CYS A 171 -0.54 11.66 -8.74
CA CYS A 171 0.43 10.84 -8.04
C CYS A 171 -0.26 9.91 -7.05
N CYS A 172 0.08 8.62 -7.06
CA CYS A 172 -0.51 7.63 -6.16
C CYS A 172 -0.07 7.87 -4.71
N THR A 173 -1.00 7.73 -3.76
CA THR A 173 -0.71 7.89 -2.32
C THR A 173 -0.04 6.65 -1.71
N GLY A 174 -0.10 5.52 -2.41
CA GLY A 174 0.27 4.20 -1.90
C GLY A 174 -0.92 3.37 -1.43
N LEU A 175 -2.15 3.90 -1.54
CA LEU A 175 -3.40 3.15 -1.37
C LEU A 175 -3.87 2.61 -2.72
N TYR A 176 -3.98 1.28 -2.80
CA TYR A 176 -4.39 0.55 -3.99
C TYR A 176 -5.54 -0.38 -3.65
N HIS A 177 -6.70 -0.18 -4.25
CA HIS A 177 -7.87 -1.00 -4.04
C HIS A 177 -8.18 -1.88 -5.26
N PHE A 178 -8.49 -3.15 -5.00
CA PHE A 178 -8.92 -4.14 -5.97
C PHE A 178 -10.28 -4.68 -5.54
N HIS A 179 -11.21 -4.80 -6.48
CA HIS A 179 -12.55 -5.34 -6.22
C HIS A 179 -12.49 -6.76 -5.64
N SER A 180 -11.46 -7.54 -5.99
CA SER A 180 -11.22 -8.83 -5.39
C SER A 180 -9.74 -9.17 -5.26
N LEU A 181 -9.44 -10.06 -4.33
CA LEU A 181 -8.10 -10.59 -4.10
C LEU A 181 -7.65 -11.44 -5.28
N GLU A 182 -8.53 -12.27 -5.85
CA GLU A 182 -8.18 -13.10 -7.01
C GLU A 182 -7.80 -12.24 -8.21
N GLN A 183 -8.51 -11.14 -8.44
CA GLN A 183 -8.17 -10.18 -9.50
C GLN A 183 -6.75 -9.63 -9.32
N TYR A 184 -6.33 -9.33 -8.08
CA TYR A 184 -4.97 -8.91 -7.79
C TYR A 184 -3.95 -10.00 -8.13
N LEU A 185 -4.20 -11.25 -7.72
CA LEU A 185 -3.31 -12.38 -8.00
C LEU A 185 -3.21 -12.66 -9.50
N GLU A 186 -4.32 -12.62 -10.23
CA GLU A 186 -4.36 -12.75 -11.69
C GLU A 186 -3.51 -11.68 -12.37
N ALA A 187 -3.68 -10.40 -11.98
CA ALA A 187 -2.87 -9.31 -12.51
C ALA A 187 -1.38 -9.48 -12.22
N TYR A 188 -1.03 -9.87 -10.99
CA TYR A 188 0.35 -10.13 -10.60
C TYR A 188 0.98 -11.25 -11.44
N TYR A 189 0.28 -12.39 -11.57
CA TYR A 189 0.80 -13.52 -12.33
C TYR A 189 0.90 -13.23 -13.82
N HIS A 190 -0.09 -12.52 -14.39
CA HIS A 190 -0.03 -12.08 -15.78
C HIS A 190 1.16 -11.14 -16.02
N TYR A 191 1.41 -10.18 -15.11
CA TYR A 191 2.56 -9.28 -15.19
C TYR A 191 3.89 -10.05 -15.24
N LEU A 192 4.04 -11.11 -14.45
CA LEU A 192 5.24 -11.96 -14.46
C LEU A 192 5.45 -12.75 -15.77
N THR A 193 4.42 -12.93 -16.60
CA THR A 193 4.57 -13.57 -17.92
C THR A 193 5.18 -12.66 -18.97
N LYS A 194 5.21 -11.33 -18.72
CA LYS A 194 5.80 -10.36 -19.65
C LYS A 194 7.32 -10.51 -19.70
N PRO A 195 7.96 -10.26 -20.86
CA PRO A 195 9.41 -10.15 -20.96
C PRO A 195 9.96 -9.14 -19.94
N GLN A 196 11.09 -9.46 -19.29
CA GLN A 196 11.66 -8.61 -18.24
C GLN A 196 12.00 -7.19 -18.73
N GLU A 197 12.25 -7.01 -20.03
CA GLU A 197 12.50 -5.71 -20.64
C GLU A 197 11.26 -4.79 -20.65
N GLN A 198 10.07 -5.39 -20.50
CA GLN A 198 8.80 -4.67 -20.39
C GLN A 198 8.40 -4.40 -18.93
N TRP A 199 9.15 -4.93 -17.96
CA TRP A 199 8.88 -4.66 -16.55
C TRP A 199 9.32 -3.23 -16.24
N GLU A 200 8.57 -2.57 -15.36
CA GLU A 200 9.04 -1.35 -14.74
C GLU A 200 10.38 -1.61 -14.06
N LYS A 201 11.33 -0.68 -14.25
CA LYS A 201 12.70 -0.88 -13.78
C LYS A 201 12.75 -0.93 -12.25
N GLY A 202 13.51 -1.89 -11.73
CA GLY A 202 13.79 -2.00 -10.30
C GLY A 202 12.92 -3.04 -9.63
N GLU A 203 11.94 -2.60 -8.84
CA GLU A 203 11.12 -3.46 -7.97
C GLU A 203 9.78 -3.84 -8.64
N LEU A 204 9.13 -4.87 -8.11
CA LEU A 204 7.76 -5.24 -8.43
C LEU A 204 6.79 -4.33 -7.65
N TYR A 205 6.32 -3.27 -8.31
CA TYR A 205 5.37 -2.29 -7.77
C TYR A 205 3.91 -2.72 -7.97
N VAL A 206 3.00 -2.20 -7.14
CA VAL A 206 1.56 -2.50 -7.24
C VAL A 206 0.89 -1.71 -8.37
N ALA A 207 1.22 -0.42 -8.53
CA ALA A 207 0.58 0.44 -9.53
C ALA A 207 0.61 -0.12 -10.96
N PRO A 208 1.73 -0.69 -11.47
CA PRO A 208 1.79 -1.27 -12.82
C PRO A 208 0.83 -2.44 -13.04
N LEU A 209 0.41 -3.16 -12.00
CA LEU A 209 -0.53 -4.27 -12.12
C LEU A 209 -1.91 -3.83 -12.65
N TYR A 210 -2.28 -2.58 -12.42
CA TYR A 210 -3.52 -2.03 -12.98
C TYR A 210 -3.50 -1.98 -14.51
N ASN A 211 -2.33 -1.89 -15.15
CA ASN A 211 -2.25 -1.98 -16.62
C ASN A 211 -2.68 -3.37 -17.13
N GLU A 212 -2.45 -4.44 -16.37
CA GLU A 212 -2.92 -5.79 -16.72
C GLU A 212 -4.46 -5.86 -16.69
N LEU A 213 -5.05 -5.22 -15.68
CA LEU A 213 -6.50 -5.15 -15.51
C LEU A 213 -7.16 -4.32 -16.61
N ILE A 214 -6.58 -3.16 -16.92
CA ILE A 214 -7.03 -2.28 -18.01
C ILE A 214 -6.95 -3.01 -19.35
N GLN A 215 -5.85 -3.74 -19.62
CA GLN A 215 -5.70 -4.56 -20.82
C GLN A 215 -6.74 -5.68 -20.90
N ALA A 216 -7.16 -6.23 -19.75
CA ALA A 216 -8.26 -7.18 -19.63
C ALA A 216 -9.66 -6.51 -19.66
N SER A 217 -9.77 -5.24 -20.08
CA SER A 217 -11.02 -4.47 -20.15
C SER A 217 -11.76 -4.30 -18.81
N ARG A 218 -11.02 -4.39 -17.69
CA ARG A 218 -11.53 -4.03 -16.36
C ARG A 218 -11.61 -2.52 -16.21
N LYS A 219 -12.64 -2.04 -15.51
CA LYS A 219 -12.83 -0.62 -15.25
C LYS A 219 -12.07 -0.20 -14.01
N ILE A 220 -10.97 0.51 -14.21
CA ILE A 220 -10.15 1.05 -13.13
C ILE A 220 -10.39 2.55 -13.03
N HIS A 221 -10.56 3.04 -11.80
CA HIS A 221 -10.76 4.45 -11.54
C HIS A 221 -9.63 5.02 -10.67
N TYR A 222 -9.51 6.34 -10.61
CA TYR A 222 -8.77 6.99 -9.54
C TYR A 222 -9.74 7.68 -8.57
N HIS A 223 -9.29 7.85 -7.33
CA HIS A 223 -9.96 8.70 -6.35
C HIS A 223 -9.01 9.85 -5.97
N LEU A 224 -9.39 11.09 -6.30
CA LEU A 224 -8.56 12.26 -6.04
C LEU A 224 -8.84 12.82 -4.64
N ILE A 225 -7.78 12.94 -3.84
CA ILE A 225 -7.82 13.58 -2.53
C ILE A 225 -7.05 14.92 -2.52
N PRO A 226 -7.41 15.85 -1.63
CA PRO A 226 -6.58 17.00 -1.30
C PRO A 226 -5.20 16.59 -0.76
N ARG A 227 -4.17 17.42 -1.00
CA ARG A 227 -2.79 17.10 -0.58
C ARG A 227 -2.65 17.04 0.94
N GLU A 228 -3.42 17.84 1.65
CA GLU A 228 -3.47 17.94 3.11
C GLU A 228 -4.03 16.67 3.78
N GLU A 229 -4.75 15.82 3.06
CA GLU A 229 -5.30 14.56 3.60
C GLU A 229 -4.30 13.40 3.57
N VAL A 230 -3.07 13.62 3.10
CA VAL A 230 -2.03 12.60 3.02
C VAL A 230 -0.70 13.12 3.55
N ILE A 231 -0.03 12.32 4.39
CA ILE A 231 1.30 12.63 4.91
C ILE A 231 2.24 11.53 4.47
N PHE A 232 3.39 11.88 3.91
CA PHE A 232 4.44 10.93 3.55
C PHE A 232 5.55 10.98 4.59
N CYS A 233 6.05 9.82 4.98
CA CYS A 233 7.07 9.63 6.00
C CYS A 233 7.98 8.42 5.65
N GLY A 234 8.26 8.24 4.36
CA GLY A 234 9.04 7.12 3.82
C GLY A 234 10.55 7.35 3.78
N VAL A 235 11.01 8.61 3.93
CA VAL A 235 12.44 8.95 3.98
C VAL A 235 12.82 9.79 5.22
N PRO A 236 14.10 9.82 5.64
CA PRO A 236 14.52 10.53 6.84
C PRO A 236 14.20 12.03 6.88
N SER A 237 14.22 12.71 5.72
CA SER A 237 13.85 14.13 5.64
C SER A 237 12.37 14.35 5.94
N GLU A 238 11.50 13.51 5.39
CA GLU A 238 10.05 13.55 5.64
C GLU A 238 9.74 13.28 7.11
N TYR A 239 10.40 12.27 7.71
CA TYR A 239 10.28 12.01 9.15
C TYR A 239 10.75 13.20 10.00
N SER A 240 11.86 13.84 9.63
CA SER A 240 12.36 15.03 10.32
C SER A 240 11.41 16.23 10.21
N ASP A 241 10.73 16.37 9.07
CA ASP A 241 9.75 17.42 8.86
C ASP A 241 8.43 17.13 9.60
N PHE A 242 8.02 15.86 9.64
CA PHE A 242 6.87 15.40 10.43
C PHE A 242 7.08 15.64 11.92
N LEU A 243 8.28 15.41 12.46
CA LEU A 243 8.60 15.70 13.87
C LEU A 243 8.48 17.19 14.26
N LYS A 244 8.62 18.12 13.31
CA LYS A 244 8.62 19.57 13.57
C LYS A 244 7.24 20.21 13.53
N HIS A 245 6.28 19.58 12.86
CA HIS A 245 4.93 20.09 12.69
C HIS A 245 3.99 19.23 13.52
N ASP A 246 3.11 19.85 14.30
CA ASP A 246 2.08 19.10 15.03
C ASP A 246 1.20 18.34 14.03
N ALA A 247 0.91 17.08 14.35
CA ALA A 247 0.12 16.15 13.54
C ALA A 247 -1.35 16.56 13.42
#